data_AF-A0A3Q0DVN3-F1
#
_entry.id   AF-A0A3Q0DVN3-F1
#
_cell.length_a   1.000
_cell.length_b   1.000
_cell.length_c   1.000
_cell.angle_alpha   90.00
_cell.angle_beta   90.00
_cell.angle_gamma   90.00
#
_symmetry.space_group_name_H-M   'P 1'
#
loop_
_entity.id
_entity.type
_entity.pdbx_description
1 polymer ?
#
loop_
_entity_poly.entity_id
_entity_poly.type
_entity_poly.pdbx_seq_one_letter_code
_entity_poly.pdbx_strand_id
1 'polypeptide(L)'
;MAPMTTSGSTTTPPSWPTTSTTPLPSLPLMQTENGVSQRRETDLNDTARIYYLRSYINEALKAVQDKVDLRGYTVWSAMDNFEWATGFSERFGLHFVNYTDPSLPRIPKASAKFYASVARCNGFPDPAAGPHPCLQQPEGAGPTVGPVQKEEVQFLGLILDMAAAQTALYVLFSLVLLGVCGLVFLAYKYCKRSKEGETQPSQQELSRMSSF
;
A
#
# COMPACT_ATOMS: atom_id res chain seq x y z
N MET A 1 -55.78 13.62 -59.53
CA MET A 1 -54.69 12.75 -59.06
C MET A 1 -53.38 13.50 -59.29
N ALA A 2 -52.75 13.98 -58.22
CA ALA A 2 -51.47 14.69 -58.29
C ALA A 2 -50.31 13.67 -58.34
N PRO A 3 -49.21 13.94 -59.07
CA PRO A 3 -48.02 13.10 -59.01
C PRO A 3 -47.23 13.40 -57.74
N MET A 4 -46.90 12.35 -56.99
CA MET A 4 -46.00 12.38 -55.84
C MET A 4 -44.57 12.67 -56.30
N THR A 5 -43.98 13.76 -55.83
CA THR A 5 -42.55 14.03 -55.95
C THR A 5 -41.82 13.40 -54.77
N THR A 6 -40.96 12.41 -55.04
CA THR A 6 -40.02 11.84 -54.06
C THR A 6 -38.70 12.58 -54.13
N SER A 7 -38.44 13.48 -53.17
CA SER A 7 -37.13 14.09 -52.96
C SER A 7 -36.22 13.11 -52.21
N GLY A 8 -35.33 12.41 -52.91
CA GLY A 8 -34.25 11.64 -52.29
C GLY A 8 -33.10 12.57 -51.91
N SER A 9 -32.94 12.86 -50.62
CA SER A 9 -31.73 13.55 -50.13
C SER A 9 -30.60 12.53 -49.98
N THR A 10 -29.64 12.56 -50.89
CA THR A 10 -28.36 11.85 -50.74
C THR A 10 -27.55 12.54 -49.65
N THR A 11 -27.68 12.08 -48.41
CA THR A 11 -26.75 12.44 -47.33
C THR A 11 -25.44 11.68 -47.55
N THR A 12 -24.43 12.38 -48.07
CA THR A 12 -23.05 11.88 -48.00
C THR A 12 -22.64 11.83 -46.52
N PRO A 13 -22.09 10.70 -46.04
CA PRO A 13 -21.58 10.64 -44.68
C PRO A 13 -20.40 11.62 -44.52
N PRO A 14 -20.21 12.23 -43.35
CA PRO A 14 -19.08 13.12 -43.11
C PRO A 14 -17.78 12.34 -43.29
N SER A 15 -16.94 12.80 -44.23
CA SER A 15 -15.57 12.29 -44.38
C SER A 15 -14.77 12.75 -43.17
N TRP A 16 -14.39 11.81 -42.30
CA TRP A 16 -13.38 12.07 -41.28
C TRP A 16 -12.09 12.54 -41.97
N PRO A 17 -11.44 13.62 -41.52
CA PRO A 17 -10.15 14.02 -42.05
C PRO A 17 -9.21 12.82 -41.87
N THR A 18 -8.69 12.31 -42.98
CA THR A 18 -7.72 11.23 -43.00
C THR A 18 -6.53 11.69 -42.17
N THR A 19 -6.36 11.06 -41.02
CA THR A 19 -5.35 11.41 -40.02
C THR A 19 -4.00 11.47 -40.71
N SER A 20 -3.30 12.58 -40.45
CA SER A 20 -1.91 12.83 -40.82
C SER A 20 -1.07 11.55 -40.85
N THR A 21 -0.54 11.20 -42.02
CA THR A 21 0.28 10.00 -42.25
C THR A 21 1.71 10.13 -41.72
N THR A 22 2.02 11.22 -41.01
CA THR A 22 3.30 11.31 -40.28
C THR A 22 3.26 10.33 -39.12
N PRO A 23 4.20 9.38 -39.05
CA PRO A 23 4.40 8.57 -37.86
C PRO A 23 4.55 9.53 -36.67
N LEU A 24 3.80 9.28 -35.60
CA LEU A 24 3.98 10.02 -34.36
C LEU A 24 5.48 9.96 -33.98
N PRO A 25 6.09 11.09 -33.56
CA PRO A 25 7.47 11.07 -33.10
C PRO A 25 7.60 10.04 -31.98
N SER A 26 8.72 9.31 -31.95
CA SER A 26 9.00 8.32 -30.92
C SER A 26 9.01 9.00 -29.55
N LEU A 27 7.97 8.76 -28.76
CA LEU A 27 7.86 9.30 -27.41
C LEU A 27 8.75 8.47 -26.46
N PRO A 28 9.48 9.11 -25.53
CA PRO A 28 10.23 8.39 -24.51
C PRO A 28 9.25 7.64 -23.59
N LEU A 29 9.50 6.35 -23.38
CA LEU A 29 8.68 5.46 -22.56
C LEU A 29 9.41 5.04 -21.29
N MET A 30 8.65 4.85 -20.23
CA MET A 30 9.10 4.27 -18.96
C MET A 30 8.12 3.17 -18.58
N GLN A 31 8.60 1.94 -18.36
CA GLN A 31 7.76 0.90 -17.78
C GLN A 31 7.69 1.15 -16.27
N THR A 32 6.61 1.78 -15.82
CA THR A 32 6.48 2.23 -14.41
C THR A 32 6.18 1.10 -13.45
N GLU A 33 5.59 0.00 -13.91
CA GLU A 33 5.28 -1.18 -13.10
C GLU A 33 5.29 -2.44 -13.97
N ASN A 34 6.01 -3.47 -13.55
CA ASN A 34 5.91 -4.81 -14.13
C ASN A 34 6.26 -5.86 -13.07
N GLY A 35 5.39 -6.85 -12.88
CA GLY A 35 5.57 -7.86 -11.83
C GLY A 35 4.52 -8.97 -11.89
N VAL A 36 4.73 -9.99 -11.06
CA VAL A 36 3.84 -11.14 -10.95
C VAL A 36 3.55 -11.49 -9.49
N SER A 37 2.28 -11.72 -9.21
CA SER A 37 1.80 -12.12 -7.89
C SER A 37 2.03 -13.61 -7.67
N GLN A 38 2.28 -13.99 -6.42
CA GLN A 38 2.21 -15.38 -5.97
C GLN A 38 1.37 -15.45 -4.71
N ARG A 39 0.14 -15.94 -4.86
CA ARG A 39 -0.87 -15.91 -3.82
C ARG A 39 -0.50 -16.79 -2.63
N ARG A 40 -0.43 -16.19 -1.44
CA ARG A 40 -0.10 -16.83 -0.15
C ARG A 40 1.22 -17.62 -0.17
N GLU A 41 2.10 -17.31 -1.12
CA GLU A 41 3.39 -17.98 -1.22
C GLU A 41 4.31 -17.50 -0.09
N THR A 42 4.96 -18.45 0.57
CA THR A 42 5.93 -18.17 1.64
C THR A 42 7.32 -18.67 1.27
N ASP A 43 7.44 -19.43 0.18
CA ASP A 43 8.73 -19.84 -0.33
C ASP A 43 9.55 -18.62 -0.80
N LEU A 44 10.78 -18.56 -0.32
CA LEU A 44 11.75 -17.56 -0.74
C LEU A 44 12.38 -17.93 -2.09
N ASN A 45 12.26 -19.18 -2.53
CA ASN A 45 12.73 -19.66 -3.82
C ASN A 45 11.68 -19.50 -4.93
N ASP A 46 11.35 -18.24 -5.23
CA ASP A 46 10.29 -17.83 -6.15
C ASP A 46 10.67 -17.93 -7.64
N THR A 47 10.98 -19.14 -8.10
CA THR A 47 11.47 -19.42 -9.46
C THR A 47 10.51 -18.93 -10.55
N ALA A 48 9.19 -19.01 -10.32
CA ALA A 48 8.18 -18.49 -11.25
C ALA A 48 8.33 -16.97 -11.49
N ARG A 49 8.62 -16.19 -10.43
CA ARG A 49 8.90 -14.76 -10.55
C ARG A 49 10.19 -14.50 -11.30
N ILE A 50 11.24 -15.28 -11.06
CA ILE A 50 12.51 -15.18 -11.83
C ILE A 50 12.25 -15.38 -13.32
N TYR A 51 11.48 -16.42 -13.68
CA TYR A 51 11.13 -16.70 -15.07
C TYR A 51 10.34 -15.55 -15.71
N TYR A 52 9.34 -15.04 -14.99
CA TYR A 52 8.54 -13.89 -15.42
C TYR A 52 9.42 -12.66 -15.67
N LEU A 53 10.21 -12.24 -14.67
CA LEU A 53 11.07 -11.07 -14.78
C LEU A 53 12.10 -11.22 -15.90
N ARG A 54 12.73 -12.38 -16.03
CA ARG A 54 13.66 -12.67 -17.13
C ARG A 54 13.00 -12.47 -18.49
N SER A 55 11.78 -12.98 -18.66
CA SER A 55 11.04 -12.91 -19.92
C SER A 55 10.70 -11.47 -20.27
N TYR A 56 10.08 -10.71 -19.35
CA TYR A 56 9.64 -9.34 -19.62
C TYR A 56 10.80 -8.34 -19.75
N ILE A 57 11.88 -8.51 -18.99
CA ILE A 57 13.09 -7.69 -19.17
C ILE A 57 13.74 -7.99 -20.53
N ASN A 58 13.76 -9.24 -20.98
CA ASN A 58 14.23 -9.57 -22.34
C ASN A 58 13.38 -8.90 -23.42
N GLU A 59 12.04 -8.88 -23.30
CA GLU A 59 11.19 -8.16 -24.24
C GLU A 59 11.43 -6.64 -24.21
N ALA A 60 11.65 -6.06 -23.03
CA ALA A 60 12.04 -4.66 -22.90
C ALA A 60 13.38 -4.36 -23.61
N LEU A 61 14.37 -5.25 -23.49
CA LEU A 61 15.65 -5.13 -24.19
C LEU A 61 15.50 -5.28 -25.71
N LYS A 62 14.63 -6.19 -26.19
CA LYS A 62 14.30 -6.30 -27.62
C LYS A 62 13.66 -5.02 -28.16
N ALA A 63 12.73 -4.42 -27.42
CA ALA A 63 12.13 -3.15 -27.82
C ALA A 63 13.19 -2.04 -28.01
N VAL A 64 14.18 -1.97 -27.13
CA VAL A 64 15.33 -1.04 -27.28
C VAL A 64 16.13 -1.36 -28.55
N GLN A 65 16.35 -2.64 -28.88
CA GLN A 65 17.01 -3.06 -30.13
C GLN A 65 16.20 -2.64 -31.37
N ASP A 66 14.88 -2.72 -31.28
CA ASP A 66 13.90 -2.32 -32.30
C ASP A 66 13.67 -0.79 -32.36
N LYS A 67 14.55 0.00 -31.72
CA LYS A 67 14.55 1.48 -31.72
C LYS A 67 13.36 2.13 -30.99
N VAL A 68 12.69 1.40 -30.10
CA VAL A 68 11.74 2.00 -29.16
C VAL A 68 12.52 2.83 -28.14
N ASP A 69 12.05 4.06 -27.87
CA ASP A 69 12.70 4.96 -26.91
C ASP A 69 12.37 4.60 -25.44
N LEU A 70 12.70 3.39 -25.01
CA LEU A 70 12.46 2.91 -23.64
C LEU A 70 13.61 3.34 -22.71
N ARG A 71 13.29 4.18 -21.73
CA ARG A 71 14.25 4.84 -20.84
C ARG A 71 14.41 4.17 -19.47
N GLY A 72 13.50 3.29 -19.09
CA GLY A 72 13.54 2.67 -17.77
C GLY A 72 12.49 1.59 -17.55
N TYR A 73 12.75 0.80 -16.51
CA TYR A 73 11.96 -0.36 -16.13
C TYR A 73 11.89 -0.46 -14.61
N THR A 74 10.69 -0.42 -14.07
CA THR A 74 10.44 -0.49 -12.63
C THR A 74 9.74 -1.80 -12.30
N VAL A 75 10.41 -2.65 -11.52
CA VAL A 75 9.83 -3.89 -11.02
C VAL A 75 8.77 -3.61 -9.96
N TRP A 76 7.61 -4.24 -10.10
CA TRP A 76 6.59 -4.28 -9.06
C TRP A 76 6.71 -5.61 -8.29
N SER A 77 7.10 -5.62 -7.03
CA SER A 77 7.41 -4.46 -6.16
C SER A 77 8.68 -4.70 -5.36
N ALA A 78 9.18 -3.67 -4.67
CA ALA A 78 10.38 -3.78 -3.85
C ALA A 78 10.20 -4.81 -2.71
N MET A 79 9.02 -4.84 -2.08
CA MET A 79 8.67 -5.74 -0.97
C MET A 79 7.17 -6.06 -1.01
N ASP A 80 6.77 -7.17 -0.39
CA ASP A 80 5.34 -7.50 -0.26
C ASP A 80 4.60 -6.38 0.49
N ASN A 81 3.48 -5.91 -0.06
CA ASN A 81 2.69 -4.81 0.48
C ASN A 81 1.19 -5.18 0.54
N PHE A 82 0.33 -4.19 0.80
CA PHE A 82 -1.11 -4.37 0.81
C PHE A 82 -1.67 -4.25 -0.62
N GLU A 83 -2.19 -5.34 -1.17
CA GLU A 83 -2.68 -5.43 -2.55
C GLU A 83 -4.19 -5.17 -2.65
N TRP A 84 -4.59 -3.96 -2.24
CA TRP A 84 -5.94 -3.40 -2.40
C TRP A 84 -7.06 -4.36 -1.95
N ALA A 85 -7.99 -4.69 -2.85
CA ALA A 85 -9.12 -5.58 -2.58
C ALA A 85 -8.71 -6.99 -2.16
N THR A 86 -7.47 -7.41 -2.45
CA THR A 86 -6.95 -8.74 -2.09
C THR A 86 -6.18 -8.76 -0.77
N GLY A 87 -5.97 -7.59 -0.16
CA GLY A 87 -5.23 -7.43 1.09
C GLY A 87 -3.81 -8.00 1.01
N PHE A 88 -3.38 -8.73 2.03
CA PHE A 88 -2.03 -9.32 2.11
C PHE A 88 -1.93 -10.74 1.49
N SER A 89 -2.96 -11.17 0.77
CA SER A 89 -2.98 -12.52 0.20
C SER A 89 -2.17 -12.63 -1.09
N GLU A 90 -2.08 -11.55 -1.87
CA GLU A 90 -1.20 -11.46 -3.04
C GLU A 90 0.17 -10.92 -2.63
N ARG A 91 1.22 -11.47 -3.25
CA ARG A 91 2.60 -11.11 -2.94
C ARG A 91 3.38 -10.88 -4.23
N PHE A 92 3.69 -9.62 -4.54
CA PHE A 92 4.47 -9.22 -5.71
C PHE A 92 5.95 -8.94 -5.39
N GLY A 93 6.28 -8.74 -4.12
CA GLY A 93 7.56 -8.18 -3.71
C GLY A 93 8.76 -9.07 -4.03
N LEU A 94 9.87 -8.43 -4.37
CA LEU A 94 11.20 -9.06 -4.37
C LEU A 94 11.64 -9.47 -2.95
N HIS A 95 11.16 -8.75 -1.93
CA HIS A 95 11.37 -9.10 -0.52
C HIS A 95 10.08 -9.62 0.09
N PHE A 96 10.19 -10.77 0.75
CA PHE A 96 9.12 -11.29 1.60
C PHE A 96 9.02 -10.43 2.85
N VAL A 97 7.80 -10.07 3.23
CA VAL A 97 7.53 -9.42 4.52
C VAL A 97 6.77 -10.39 5.41
N ASN A 98 7.34 -10.65 6.59
CA ASN A 98 6.66 -11.45 7.61
C ASN A 98 5.70 -10.57 8.42
N TYR A 99 4.40 -10.64 8.10
CA TYR A 99 3.37 -9.86 8.78
C TYR A 99 2.98 -10.41 10.16
N THR A 100 3.42 -11.62 10.54
CA THR A 100 3.15 -12.18 11.89
C THR A 100 4.17 -11.72 12.91
N ASP A 101 5.35 -11.27 12.46
CA ASP A 101 6.39 -10.70 13.31
C ASP A 101 6.20 -9.17 13.39
N PRO A 102 6.01 -8.59 14.58
CA PRO A 102 5.89 -7.15 14.76
C PRO A 102 7.06 -6.33 14.20
N SER A 103 8.26 -6.92 14.09
CA SER A 103 9.43 -6.27 13.51
C SER A 103 9.38 -6.14 11.98
N LEU A 104 8.41 -6.80 11.32
CA LEU A 104 8.18 -6.78 9.87
C LEU A 104 9.49 -6.96 9.07
N PRO A 105 10.23 -8.06 9.27
CA PRO A 105 11.50 -8.29 8.59
C PRO A 105 11.29 -8.40 7.08
N ARG A 106 12.18 -7.76 6.30
CA ARG A 106 12.23 -7.84 4.83
C ARG A 106 13.28 -8.89 4.45
N ILE A 107 12.83 -10.02 3.97
CA ILE A 107 13.69 -11.16 3.64
C ILE A 107 13.82 -11.26 2.12
N PRO A 108 15.04 -11.15 1.54
CA PRO A 108 15.20 -11.18 0.08
C PRO A 108 14.82 -12.56 -0.47
N LYS A 109 13.92 -12.58 -1.45
CA LYS A 109 13.60 -13.79 -2.23
C LYS A 109 14.71 -14.05 -3.27
N ALA A 110 14.69 -15.22 -3.90
CA ALA A 110 15.64 -15.57 -4.96
C ALA A 110 15.57 -14.57 -6.12
N SER A 111 14.37 -14.07 -6.45
CA SER A 111 14.15 -13.00 -7.43
C SER A 111 14.83 -11.68 -7.09
N ALA A 112 15.01 -11.32 -5.80
CA ALA A 112 15.75 -10.12 -5.41
C ALA A 112 17.21 -10.21 -5.84
N LYS A 113 17.85 -11.36 -5.59
CA LYS A 113 19.24 -11.61 -5.99
C LYS A 113 19.38 -11.60 -7.52
N PHE A 114 18.44 -12.24 -8.21
CA PHE A 114 18.37 -12.24 -9.67
C PHE A 114 18.24 -10.81 -10.23
N TYR A 115 17.26 -10.03 -9.78
CA TYR A 115 17.03 -8.67 -10.26
C TYR A 115 18.22 -7.75 -9.96
N ALA A 116 18.85 -7.89 -8.78
CA ALA A 116 20.07 -7.17 -8.44
C ALA A 116 21.23 -7.49 -9.40
N SER A 117 21.36 -8.74 -9.85
CA SER A 117 22.36 -9.12 -10.86
C SER A 117 22.08 -8.45 -12.21
N VAL A 118 20.82 -8.42 -12.65
CA VAL A 118 20.42 -7.77 -13.91
C VAL A 118 20.70 -6.28 -13.87
N ALA A 119 20.30 -5.61 -12.78
CA ALA A 119 20.55 -4.17 -12.60
C ALA A 119 22.05 -3.84 -12.59
N ARG A 120 22.85 -4.63 -11.87
CA ARG A 120 24.30 -4.43 -11.79
C ARG A 120 25.01 -4.69 -13.12
N CYS A 121 24.52 -5.65 -13.90
CA CYS A 121 25.09 -6.01 -15.19
C CYS A 121 24.49 -5.22 -16.36
N ASN A 122 23.53 -4.32 -16.09
CA ASN A 122 22.76 -3.61 -17.10
C ASN A 122 22.17 -4.55 -18.19
N GLY A 123 21.63 -5.69 -17.77
CA GLY A 123 21.08 -6.71 -18.67
C GLY A 123 21.53 -8.13 -18.32
N PHE A 124 21.61 -8.98 -19.34
CA PHE A 124 21.98 -10.39 -19.22
C PHE A 124 23.36 -10.64 -19.84
N PRO A 125 24.39 -10.93 -19.05
CA PRO A 125 25.69 -11.32 -19.58
C PRO A 125 25.59 -12.61 -20.41
N ASP A 126 26.37 -12.68 -21.48
CA ASP A 126 26.47 -13.88 -22.33
C ASP A 126 27.09 -15.04 -21.52
N PRO A 127 26.37 -16.16 -21.31
CA PRO A 127 26.92 -17.31 -20.63
C PRO A 127 28.15 -17.92 -21.33
N ALA A 128 28.25 -17.78 -22.65
CA ALA A 128 29.36 -18.32 -23.44
C ALA A 128 30.67 -17.54 -23.24
N ALA A 129 30.58 -16.27 -22.82
CA ALA A 129 31.74 -15.42 -22.53
C ALA A 129 32.38 -15.72 -21.16
N GLY A 130 31.80 -16.64 -20.37
CA GLY A 130 32.26 -16.98 -19.03
C GLY A 130 31.74 -16.02 -17.95
N PRO A 131 32.31 -16.06 -16.72
CA PRO A 131 31.85 -15.24 -15.61
C PRO A 131 32.09 -13.75 -15.89
N HIS A 132 31.02 -13.00 -16.11
CA HIS A 132 31.12 -11.57 -16.35
C HIS A 132 31.54 -10.82 -15.06
N PRO A 133 32.47 -9.84 -15.12
CA PRO A 133 32.96 -9.14 -13.93
C PRO A 133 31.86 -8.51 -13.06
N CYS A 134 30.77 -8.02 -13.67
CA CYS A 134 29.61 -7.51 -12.92
C CYS A 134 28.98 -8.54 -11.96
N LEU A 135 29.08 -9.84 -12.24
CA LEU A 135 28.50 -10.88 -11.38
C LEU A 135 29.34 -11.12 -10.12
N GLN A 136 30.58 -10.65 -10.08
CA GLN A 136 31.42 -10.71 -8.90
C GLN A 136 30.82 -9.79 -7.82
N GLN A 137 30.55 -10.34 -6.63
CA GLN A 137 30.26 -9.51 -5.47
C GLN A 137 31.59 -8.94 -4.97
N PRO A 138 31.68 -7.64 -4.65
CA PRO A 138 32.88 -7.10 -4.01
C PRO A 138 33.12 -7.86 -2.70
N GLU A 139 34.32 -8.43 -2.56
CA GLU A 139 34.76 -9.06 -1.32
C GLU A 139 34.64 -8.02 -0.19
N GLY A 140 33.71 -8.25 0.75
CA GLY A 140 33.48 -7.34 1.88
C GLY A 140 32.13 -6.62 1.92
N ALA A 141 31.28 -6.74 0.89
CA ALA A 141 29.88 -6.34 1.01
C ALA A 141 29.10 -7.42 1.79
N GLY A 142 29.35 -7.52 3.10
CA GLY A 142 28.46 -8.22 4.01
C GLY A 142 27.04 -7.66 3.90
N PRO A 143 26.01 -8.40 4.36
CA PRO A 143 24.68 -7.82 4.48
C PRO A 143 24.82 -6.49 5.21
N THR A 144 24.30 -5.41 4.61
CA THR A 144 24.12 -4.15 5.30
C THR A 144 23.09 -4.44 6.39
N VAL A 145 23.56 -4.97 7.52
CA VAL A 145 22.83 -4.92 8.77
C VAL A 145 22.82 -3.43 9.07
N GLY A 146 21.82 -2.74 8.53
CA GLY A 146 21.42 -1.45 9.05
C GLY A 146 21.37 -1.64 10.56
N PRO A 147 22.00 -0.75 11.35
CA PRO A 147 22.08 -0.99 12.77
C PRO A 147 20.65 -1.21 13.24
N VAL A 148 20.37 -2.41 13.77
CA VAL A 148 19.16 -2.65 14.56
C VAL A 148 19.39 -1.84 15.82
N GLN A 149 19.22 -0.53 15.69
CA GLN A 149 19.13 0.36 16.82
C GLN A 149 17.83 -0.09 17.48
N LYS A 150 17.89 -0.47 18.75
CA LYS A 150 16.69 -0.45 19.57
C LYS A 150 16.15 0.97 19.43
N GLU A 151 15.11 1.13 18.64
CA GLU A 151 14.45 2.41 18.42
C GLU A 151 13.74 2.75 19.72
N GLU A 152 14.49 3.40 20.61
CA GLU A 152 13.97 3.98 21.82
C GLU A 152 13.24 5.27 21.44
N VAL A 153 12.02 5.41 21.92
CA VAL A 153 11.15 6.54 21.64
C VAL A 153 10.93 7.34 22.92
N GLN A 154 10.89 8.66 22.79
CA GLN A 154 10.57 9.52 23.92
C GLN A 154 9.05 9.60 24.09
N PHE A 155 8.53 8.96 25.13
CA PHE A 155 7.11 8.89 25.46
C PHE A 155 6.85 9.50 26.83
N LEU A 156 6.07 10.59 26.89
CA LEU A 156 5.79 11.35 28.12
C LEU A 156 7.06 11.78 28.90
N GLY A 157 8.12 12.10 28.16
CA GLY A 157 9.42 12.50 28.74
C GLY A 157 10.31 11.33 29.17
N LEU A 158 9.84 10.08 29.06
CA LEU A 158 10.62 8.88 29.33
C LEU A 158 11.16 8.29 28.01
N ILE A 159 12.40 7.80 28.04
CA ILE A 159 12.97 7.03 26.94
C ILE A 159 12.55 5.58 27.13
N LEU A 160 11.70 5.07 26.25
CA LEU A 160 11.12 3.73 26.35
C LEU A 160 11.37 2.96 25.06
N ASP A 161 11.43 1.64 25.16
CA ASP A 161 11.33 0.77 23.99
C ASP A 161 9.92 0.89 23.37
N MET A 162 9.81 0.68 22.06
CA MET A 162 8.55 0.78 21.31
C MET A 162 7.40 -0.06 21.93
N ALA A 163 7.66 -1.27 22.39
CA ALA A 163 6.68 -2.14 23.03
C ALA A 163 6.25 -1.60 24.40
N ALA A 164 7.19 -1.09 25.21
CA ALA A 164 6.88 -0.43 26.47
C ALA A 164 6.07 0.87 26.26
N ALA A 165 6.40 1.67 25.25
CA ALA A 165 5.66 2.89 24.90
C ALA A 165 4.24 2.57 24.41
N GLN A 166 4.07 1.54 23.56
CA GLN A 166 2.76 1.07 23.12
C GLN A 166 1.91 0.58 24.30
N THR A 167 2.51 -0.20 25.21
CA THR A 167 1.83 -0.67 26.42
C THR A 167 1.41 0.51 27.31
N ALA A 168 2.31 1.47 27.54
CA ALA A 168 2.03 2.66 28.33
C ALA A 168 0.89 3.49 27.72
N LEU A 169 0.88 3.67 26.40
CA LEU A 169 -0.18 4.36 25.68
C LEU A 169 -1.54 3.69 25.87
N TYR A 170 -1.62 2.36 25.72
CA TYR A 170 -2.87 1.63 25.91
C TYR A 170 -3.37 1.70 27.35
N VAL A 171 -2.48 1.57 28.33
CA VAL A 171 -2.84 1.69 29.75
C VAL A 171 -3.37 3.09 30.05
N LEU A 172 -2.68 4.14 29.61
CA LEU A 172 -3.15 5.52 29.79
C LEU A 172 -4.50 5.75 29.12
N PHE A 173 -4.68 5.27 27.89
CA PHE A 173 -5.95 5.40 27.17
C PHE A 173 -7.08 4.67 27.90
N SER A 174 -6.84 3.44 28.40
CA SER A 174 -7.81 2.70 29.20
C SER A 174 -8.16 3.42 30.51
N LEU A 175 -7.18 3.99 31.21
CA LEU A 175 -7.42 4.75 32.44
C LEU A 175 -8.23 6.03 32.18
N VAL A 176 -7.94 6.75 31.09
CA VAL A 176 -8.72 7.93 30.68
C VAL A 176 -10.15 7.53 30.34
N LEU A 177 -10.37 6.46 29.57
CA LEU A 177 -11.71 5.97 29.26
C LEU A 177 -12.49 5.59 30.52
N LEU A 178 -11.88 4.84 31.44
CA LEU A 178 -12.51 4.47 32.71
C LEU A 178 -12.82 5.70 33.57
N GLY A 179 -11.92 6.69 33.61
CA GLY A 179 -12.12 7.95 34.31
C GLY A 179 -13.29 8.75 33.73
N VAL A 180 -13.37 8.88 32.40
CA VAL A 180 -14.49 9.54 31.72
C VAL A 180 -15.80 8.80 31.97
N CYS A 181 -15.83 7.48 31.84
CA CYS A 181 -17.01 6.68 32.16
C CYS A 181 -17.44 6.85 33.62
N GLY A 182 -16.50 6.87 34.57
CA GLY A 182 -16.75 7.11 35.98
C GLY A 182 -17.33 8.50 36.26
N LEU A 183 -16.78 9.55 35.64
CA LEU A 183 -17.30 10.92 35.75
C LEU A 183 -18.71 11.05 35.15
N VAL A 184 -18.96 10.44 33.99
CA VAL A 184 -20.29 10.39 33.38
C VAL A 184 -21.28 9.66 34.30
N PHE A 185 -20.88 8.55 34.91
CA PHE A 185 -21.71 7.80 35.85
C PHE A 185 -22.02 8.61 37.12
N LEU A 186 -21.02 9.30 37.68
CA LEU A 186 -21.20 10.17 38.84
C LEU A 186 -22.11 11.37 38.52
N ALA A 187 -21.90 12.02 37.37
CA ALA A 187 -22.77 13.10 36.89
C ALA A 187 -24.20 12.60 36.67
N TYR A 188 -24.37 11.40 36.09
CA TYR A 188 -25.68 10.77 35.95
C TYR A 188 -26.35 10.51 37.30
N LYS A 189 -25.63 9.96 38.28
CA LYS A 189 -26.15 9.73 39.65
C LYS A 189 -26.53 11.05 40.33
N TYR A 190 -25.71 12.09 40.17
CA TYR A 190 -25.97 13.42 40.71
C TYR A 190 -27.23 14.04 40.11
N CYS A 191 -27.34 14.08 38.78
CA CYS A 191 -28.51 14.58 38.06
C CYS A 191 -29.78 13.77 38.40
N LYS A 192 -29.68 12.45 38.55
CA LYS A 192 -30.82 11.61 38.96
C LYS A 192 -31.31 11.95 40.36
N ARG A 193 -30.39 12.07 41.34
CA ARG A 193 -30.75 12.46 42.72
C ARG A 193 -31.31 13.88 42.81
N SER A 194 -30.78 14.82 42.03
CA SER A 194 -31.32 16.19 41.96
C SER A 194 -32.79 16.19 41.49
N LYS A 195 -33.14 15.36 40.50
CA LYS A 195 -34.53 15.21 40.04
C LYS A 195 -35.42 14.53 41.09
N GLU A 196 -34.89 13.57 41.84
CA GLU A 196 -35.62 12.92 42.96
C GLU A 196 -35.86 13.90 44.13
N GLY A 197 -34.92 14.82 44.40
CA GLY A 197 -35.04 15.86 45.44
C GLY A 197 -36.02 17.00 45.13
N GLU A 198 -36.25 17.33 43.85
CA GLU A 198 -37.31 18.26 43.44
C GLU A 198 -38.72 17.64 43.48
N THR A 199 -38.83 16.31 43.58
CA THR A 199 -40.12 15.60 43.58
C THR A 199 -40.58 15.26 45.00
N GLN A 200 -40.58 16.25 45.90
CA GLN A 200 -41.32 16.18 47.17
C GLN A 200 -42.31 17.37 47.22
N PRO A 201 -43.64 17.16 47.12
CA PRO A 201 -44.59 18.25 47.17
C PRO A 201 -44.70 18.79 48.61
N SER A 202 -44.61 20.11 48.75
CA SER A 202 -44.82 20.81 50.01
C SER A 202 -46.22 20.52 50.58
N GLN A 203 -46.28 19.75 51.66
CA GLN A 203 -47.49 19.58 52.50
C GLN A 203 -47.91 20.88 53.24
N GLN A 204 -47.51 22.05 52.74
CA GLN A 204 -47.80 23.35 53.34
C GLN A 204 -48.88 24.13 52.57
N GLU A 205 -49.30 23.66 51.38
CA GLU A 205 -50.40 24.24 50.59
C GLU A 205 -51.76 23.54 50.80
N LEU A 206 -51.89 22.62 51.76
CA LEU A 206 -53.17 21.95 52.08
C LEU A 206 -53.82 22.42 53.39
N SER A 207 -53.17 23.31 54.15
CA SER A 207 -53.73 23.87 55.40
C SER A 207 -54.31 25.28 55.23
N ARG A 208 -54.19 25.89 54.04
CA ARG A 208 -54.71 27.25 53.78
C ARG A 208 -56.10 27.29 53.15
N MET A 209 -56.69 26.13 52.82
CA MET A 209 -58.03 25.98 52.24
C MET A 209 -59.00 25.21 53.15
N SER A 210 -58.77 25.20 54.47
CA SER A 210 -59.74 24.69 55.45
C SER A 210 -59.70 25.57 56.70
N SER A 211 -60.33 26.73 56.61
CA SER A 211 -60.63 27.63 57.73
C SER A 211 -61.63 28.69 57.24
N PHE A 212 -62.88 28.26 57.11
CA PHE A 212 -64.04 29.09 57.49
C PHE A 212 -64.24 28.96 58.99
#